data_AF-A0A6A4NMT0-F1
#
_entry.id   AF-A0A6A4NMT0-F1
#
_cell.length_a   1.000
_cell.length_b   1.000
_cell.length_c   1.000
_cell.angle_alpha   90.00
_cell.angle_beta   90.00
_cell.angle_gamma   90.00
#
_symmetry.space_group_name_H-M   'P 1'
#
loop_
_entity.id
_entity.type
_entity.pdbx_description
1 polymer ?
#
loop_
_entity_poly.entity_id
_entity_poly.type
_entity_poly.pdbx_seq_one_letter_code
_entity_poly.pdbx_strand_id
1 'polypeptide(L)'
;MINPLSKEFRITHMEMIKGIKGHGYYDELVVPIIENTAYEYELTDSFAKAIEAYPKTTAVLVRNHGVFVWGDSWISAKTQVNHGPIQGARRGLSLAGESNLSGKARKTDGEIDPFPRCVVLDIEGTTTPISFVSEVLFPYACDNVGRHLSATYDTPDTQNDIMLLCSNDLEQGIAGAVPVPKDDTGKEEVIAAIVANVDAMIKADRKITALKELQGHIWKNGYENNELEGIVFDDVPEALEKWHALGIKVMLVQRLIFGKTNYGDLRKYLSGFFDTTGETPSYVNISESLGVDKPSDILFVTAVYQEATAAKAAGLEVIISIRPGNGPLHENHGFKTIKSFSEI
;
A
#
# COMPACT_ATOMS: atom_id res chain seq x y z
N MET A 1 -34.73 -3.78 -6.92
CA MET A 1 -34.61 -2.84 -5.79
C MET A 1 -34.91 -3.65 -4.54
N ILE A 2 -33.96 -3.76 -3.59
CA ILE A 2 -34.17 -4.53 -2.35
C ILE A 2 -35.27 -3.83 -1.54
N ASN A 3 -36.21 -4.60 -0.96
CA ASN A 3 -37.29 -4.05 -0.14
C ASN A 3 -36.67 -3.25 1.04
N PRO A 4 -36.97 -1.95 1.18
CA PRO A 4 -36.37 -1.11 2.22
C PRO A 4 -36.77 -1.51 3.65
N LEU A 5 -37.80 -2.33 3.82
CA LEU A 5 -38.21 -2.87 5.11
C LEU A 5 -37.70 -4.30 5.35
N SER A 6 -36.90 -4.85 4.44
CA SER A 6 -36.35 -6.18 4.62
C SER A 6 -35.37 -6.21 5.78
N LYS A 7 -35.48 -7.25 6.61
CA LYS A 7 -34.53 -7.58 7.67
C LYS A 7 -33.44 -8.55 7.22
N GLU A 8 -33.60 -9.12 6.02
CA GLU A 8 -32.71 -10.13 5.49
C GLU A 8 -32.51 -9.92 3.99
N PHE A 9 -31.30 -10.19 3.52
CA PHE A 9 -31.00 -10.41 2.12
C PHE A 9 -30.87 -11.92 1.90
N ARG A 10 -31.57 -12.45 0.91
CA ARG A 10 -31.64 -13.88 0.61
C ARG A 10 -31.24 -14.12 -0.83
N ILE A 11 -30.36 -15.09 -1.04
CA ILE A 11 -29.92 -15.50 -2.38
C ILE A 11 -29.72 -17.01 -2.41
N THR A 12 -30.03 -17.62 -3.54
CA THR A 12 -29.91 -19.07 -3.77
C THR A 12 -29.55 -19.33 -5.23
N HIS A 13 -29.23 -20.58 -5.59
CA HIS A 13 -28.89 -20.98 -6.96
C HIS A 13 -27.66 -20.23 -7.47
N MET A 14 -26.68 -20.01 -6.58
CA MET A 14 -25.44 -19.31 -6.89
C MET A 14 -24.42 -20.25 -7.51
N GLU A 15 -23.98 -19.95 -8.74
CA GLU A 15 -22.99 -20.73 -9.49
C GLU A 15 -21.66 -20.90 -8.72
N MET A 16 -21.23 -19.87 -8.00
CA MET A 16 -20.11 -19.92 -7.05
C MET A 16 -20.30 -18.90 -5.91
N ILE A 17 -20.34 -19.36 -4.66
CA ILE A 17 -20.12 -18.51 -3.48
C ILE A 17 -18.67 -18.71 -3.05
N LYS A 18 -17.77 -17.84 -3.54
CA LYS A 18 -16.36 -17.89 -3.14
C LYS A 18 -16.24 -17.28 -1.73
N GLY A 19 -15.71 -18.06 -0.80
CA GLY A 19 -15.28 -17.60 0.51
C GLY A 19 -16.22 -17.89 1.68
N ILE A 20 -17.54 -17.94 1.51
CA ILE A 20 -18.45 -18.33 2.61
C ILE A 20 -18.53 -19.86 2.66
N LYS A 21 -17.85 -20.45 3.65
CA LYS A 21 -17.79 -21.92 3.81
C LYS A 21 -19.19 -22.47 4.14
N GLY A 22 -19.51 -23.65 3.59
CA GLY A 22 -20.73 -24.40 3.97
C GLY A 22 -21.96 -24.16 3.10
N HIS A 23 -21.83 -23.51 1.94
CA HIS A 23 -22.92 -23.34 0.96
C HIS A 23 -22.54 -23.91 -0.40
N GLY A 24 -23.39 -24.78 -0.94
CA GLY A 24 -23.37 -25.29 -2.31
C GLY A 24 -24.36 -24.56 -3.22
N TYR A 25 -24.39 -24.98 -4.50
CA TYR A 25 -25.19 -24.33 -5.54
C TYR A 25 -26.69 -24.16 -5.17
N TYR A 26 -27.29 -25.19 -4.56
CA TYR A 26 -28.71 -25.18 -4.19
C TYR A 26 -28.99 -24.58 -2.81
N ASP A 27 -27.96 -24.21 -2.04
CA ASP A 27 -28.14 -23.69 -0.70
C ASP A 27 -28.62 -22.23 -0.74
N GLU A 28 -29.35 -21.81 0.30
CA GLU A 28 -29.79 -20.43 0.48
C GLU A 28 -28.83 -19.72 1.44
N LEU A 29 -28.16 -18.68 0.94
CA LEU A 29 -27.41 -17.75 1.77
C LEU A 29 -28.35 -16.65 2.26
N VAL A 30 -28.42 -16.51 3.58
CA VAL A 30 -29.20 -15.47 4.27
C VAL A 30 -28.23 -14.54 4.99
N VAL A 31 -28.24 -13.26 4.61
CA VAL A 31 -27.43 -12.19 5.21
C VAL A 31 -28.36 -11.26 6.00
N PRO A 32 -28.19 -11.10 7.33
CA PRO A 32 -29.03 -10.21 8.12
C PRO A 32 -28.78 -8.74 7.76
N ILE A 33 -29.83 -7.93 7.86
CA ILE A 33 -29.80 -6.48 7.70
C ILE A 33 -30.09 -5.84 9.06
N ILE A 34 -29.12 -5.11 9.61
CA ILE A 34 -29.27 -4.34 10.85
C ILE A 34 -29.42 -2.85 10.55
N GLU A 35 -30.02 -2.13 11.51
CA GLU A 35 -30.17 -0.68 11.42
C GLU A 35 -28.85 0.03 11.73
N ASN A 36 -28.60 1.13 11.03
CA ASN A 36 -27.41 1.95 11.26
C ASN A 36 -27.60 2.85 12.49
N THR A 37 -26.49 3.19 13.14
CA THR A 37 -26.42 4.10 14.28
C THR A 37 -25.59 5.33 13.92
N ALA A 38 -25.50 6.31 14.82
CA ALA A 38 -24.71 7.53 14.59
C ALA A 38 -23.20 7.25 14.68
N TYR A 39 -22.82 6.25 15.49
CA TYR A 39 -21.42 5.88 15.71
C TYR A 39 -21.24 4.36 15.65
N GLU A 40 -20.09 3.93 15.13
CA GLU A 40 -19.78 2.51 14.88
C GLU A 40 -19.77 1.66 16.17
N TYR A 41 -19.28 2.21 17.29
CA TYR A 41 -19.25 1.49 18.57
C TYR A 41 -20.65 1.08 19.08
N GLU A 42 -21.71 1.79 18.67
CA GLU A 42 -23.10 1.50 19.03
C GLU A 42 -23.67 0.29 18.28
N LEU A 43 -23.01 -0.14 17.19
CA LEU A 43 -23.42 -1.31 16.42
C LEU A 43 -23.04 -2.63 17.10
N THR A 44 -22.13 -2.61 18.09
CA THR A 44 -21.53 -3.80 18.72
C THR A 44 -22.57 -4.83 19.16
N ASP A 45 -23.61 -4.40 19.89
CA ASP A 45 -24.67 -5.30 20.38
C ASP A 45 -25.52 -5.89 19.25
N SER A 46 -25.79 -5.09 18.21
CA SER A 46 -26.58 -5.52 17.06
C SER A 46 -25.79 -6.49 16.18
N PHE A 47 -24.48 -6.28 16.05
CA PHE A 47 -23.55 -7.22 15.41
C PHE A 47 -23.50 -8.54 16.16
N ALA A 48 -23.30 -8.51 17.48
CA ALA A 48 -23.21 -9.72 18.30
C ALA A 48 -24.48 -10.58 18.15
N LYS A 49 -25.66 -9.96 18.22
CA LYS A 49 -26.96 -10.63 18.01
C LYS A 49 -27.10 -11.20 16.60
N ALA A 50 -26.65 -10.48 15.58
CA ALA A 50 -26.71 -10.93 14.19
C ALA A 50 -25.77 -12.12 13.93
N ILE A 51 -24.57 -12.11 14.50
CA ILE A 51 -23.59 -13.19 14.39
C ILE A 51 -24.13 -14.47 15.06
N GLU A 52 -24.72 -14.34 16.26
CA GLU A 52 -25.30 -15.47 16.99
C GLU A 52 -26.53 -16.07 16.27
N ALA A 53 -27.42 -15.21 15.74
CA ALA A 53 -28.64 -15.66 15.08
C ALA A 53 -28.41 -16.26 13.68
N TYR A 54 -27.31 -15.89 13.00
CA TYR A 54 -27.01 -16.30 11.62
C TYR A 54 -25.63 -16.95 11.50
N PRO A 55 -25.39 -18.13 12.12
CA PRO A 55 -24.07 -18.77 12.15
C PRO A 55 -23.59 -19.31 10.80
N LYS A 56 -24.46 -19.33 9.79
CA LYS A 56 -24.14 -19.79 8.43
C LYS A 56 -23.69 -18.68 7.49
N THR A 57 -23.71 -17.43 7.94
CA THR A 57 -23.16 -16.31 7.18
C THR A 57 -22.00 -15.70 7.94
N THR A 58 -21.12 -15.06 7.19
CA THR A 58 -19.97 -14.31 7.70
C THR A 58 -20.08 -12.84 7.32
N ALA A 59 -21.30 -12.41 6.96
CA ALA A 59 -21.62 -11.06 6.54
C ALA A 59 -22.86 -10.52 7.27
N VAL A 60 -22.86 -9.22 7.54
CA VAL A 60 -24.02 -8.42 7.97
C VAL A 60 -24.13 -7.20 7.07
N LEU A 61 -25.34 -6.86 6.65
CA LEU A 61 -25.64 -5.61 5.95
C LEU A 61 -26.09 -4.56 6.97
N VAL A 62 -25.47 -3.38 6.96
CA VAL A 62 -25.88 -2.24 7.78
C VAL A 62 -26.61 -1.25 6.88
N ARG A 63 -27.87 -0.95 7.19
CA ARG A 63 -28.75 -0.14 6.36
C ARG A 63 -28.15 1.25 6.10
N ASN A 64 -28.11 1.69 4.85
CA ASN A 64 -27.54 2.99 4.46
C ASN A 64 -26.04 3.15 4.78
N HIS A 65 -25.31 2.05 5.02
CA HIS A 65 -23.88 2.09 5.30
C HIS A 65 -23.11 1.15 4.36
N GLY A 66 -23.26 -0.16 4.52
CA GLY A 66 -22.51 -1.12 3.71
C GLY A 66 -22.59 -2.55 4.23
N VAL A 67 -21.72 -3.41 3.69
CA VAL A 67 -21.58 -4.80 4.14
C VAL A 67 -20.35 -4.92 5.04
N PHE A 68 -20.51 -5.63 6.14
CA PHE A 68 -19.44 -5.98 7.05
C PHE A 68 -19.23 -7.48 6.99
N VAL A 69 -18.00 -7.91 6.74
CA VAL A 69 -17.64 -9.32 6.55
C VAL A 69 -16.49 -9.68 7.47
N TRP A 70 -16.57 -10.83 8.14
CA TRP A 70 -15.55 -11.28 9.09
C TRP A 70 -15.01 -12.68 8.73
N GLY A 71 -13.88 -13.04 9.32
CA GLY A 71 -13.28 -14.37 9.20
C GLY A 71 -12.13 -14.53 10.18
N ASP A 72 -11.60 -15.75 10.30
CA ASP A 72 -10.50 -16.10 11.24
C ASP A 72 -9.21 -15.28 11.04
N SER A 73 -9.11 -14.55 9.93
CA SER A 73 -8.08 -13.56 9.64
C SER A 73 -8.63 -12.52 8.66
N TRP A 74 -7.96 -11.37 8.55
CA TRP A 74 -8.30 -10.35 7.55
C TRP A 74 -8.25 -10.89 6.11
N ILE A 75 -7.35 -11.85 5.83
CA ILE A 75 -7.24 -12.54 4.53
C ILE A 75 -8.50 -13.37 4.24
N SER A 76 -8.98 -14.08 5.26
CA SER A 76 -10.23 -14.87 5.18
C SER A 76 -11.43 -13.94 4.94
N ALA A 77 -11.52 -12.83 5.69
CA ALA A 77 -12.57 -11.82 5.50
C ALA A 77 -12.57 -11.22 4.08
N LYS A 78 -11.39 -10.87 3.55
CA LYS A 78 -11.25 -10.33 2.18
C LYS A 78 -11.59 -11.34 1.09
N THR A 79 -11.21 -12.60 1.29
CA THR A 79 -11.54 -13.70 0.37
C THR A 79 -13.05 -13.93 0.25
N GLN A 80 -13.80 -13.65 1.31
CA GLN A 80 -15.26 -13.76 1.37
C GLN A 80 -16.02 -12.70 0.58
N VAL A 81 -15.37 -11.58 0.27
CA VAL A 81 -15.95 -10.46 -0.50
C VAL A 81 -15.57 -10.53 -1.99
N ASN A 82 -14.61 -11.38 -2.37
CA ASN A 82 -14.01 -11.38 -3.70
C ASN A 82 -14.65 -12.37 -4.69
N HIS A 83 -14.97 -11.88 -5.88
CA HIS A 83 -15.22 -12.71 -7.06
C HIS A 83 -13.90 -12.95 -7.81
N GLY A 84 -13.18 -14.03 -7.48
CA GLY A 84 -11.99 -14.41 -8.26
C GLY A 84 -12.34 -14.72 -9.73
N PRO A 85 -11.43 -14.51 -10.70
CA PRO A 85 -11.73 -14.53 -12.13
C PRO A 85 -12.32 -15.87 -12.58
N ILE A 86 -13.34 -15.81 -13.45
CA ILE A 86 -13.86 -16.97 -14.16
C ILE A 86 -12.86 -17.28 -15.28
N GLN A 87 -12.13 -18.38 -15.14
CA GLN A 87 -11.36 -18.96 -16.24
C GLN A 87 -12.32 -19.67 -17.21
N GLY A 88 -12.34 -19.20 -18.46
CA GLY A 88 -12.81 -19.99 -19.60
C GLY A 88 -14.24 -19.70 -20.07
N ALA A 89 -14.38 -18.78 -21.03
CA ALA A 89 -15.27 -18.87 -22.21
C ALA A 89 -15.39 -17.49 -22.88
N ARG A 90 -14.40 -17.09 -23.69
CA ARG A 90 -14.63 -16.03 -24.69
C ARG A 90 -15.34 -16.66 -25.89
N ARG A 91 -16.67 -16.67 -25.88
CA ARG A 91 -17.47 -16.55 -27.10
C ARG A 91 -18.09 -15.16 -27.11
N GLY A 92 -17.76 -14.41 -28.15
CA GLY A 92 -18.07 -13.00 -28.26
C GLY A 92 -19.56 -12.72 -28.33
N LEU A 93 -19.92 -11.52 -27.89
CA LEU A 93 -21.10 -10.79 -28.32
C LEU A 93 -20.76 -9.30 -28.27
N SER A 94 -20.72 -8.72 -29.47
CA SER A 94 -20.71 -7.28 -29.71
C SER A 94 -22.06 -6.70 -29.30
N LEU A 95 -22.04 -5.61 -28.53
CA LEU A 95 -23.18 -4.71 -28.41
C LEU A 95 -22.68 -3.28 -28.60
N ALA A 96 -23.11 -2.70 -29.72
CA ALA A 96 -22.93 -1.31 -30.07
C ALA A 96 -23.73 -0.42 -29.11
N GLY A 97 -23.09 0.65 -28.64
CA GLY A 97 -23.73 1.73 -27.89
C GLY A 97 -22.97 3.02 -28.17
N GLU A 98 -23.51 3.82 -29.09
CA GLU A 98 -23.01 5.15 -29.43
C GLU A 98 -23.14 6.10 -28.22
N SER A 99 -22.08 6.83 -27.91
CA SER A 99 -22.20 8.12 -27.23
C SER A 99 -21.16 9.10 -27.77
N ASN A 100 -21.67 10.22 -28.26
CA ASN A 100 -20.91 11.33 -28.82
C ASN A 100 -20.26 12.14 -27.70
N LEU A 101 -18.92 12.17 -27.65
CA LEU A 101 -18.17 13.23 -26.98
C LEU A 101 -16.99 13.69 -27.85
N SER A 102 -16.91 15.01 -27.96
CA SER A 102 -16.13 15.80 -28.90
C SER A 102 -14.63 15.80 -28.59
N GLY A 103 -13.83 15.33 -29.56
CA GLY A 103 -12.70 16.09 -30.12
C GLY A 103 -11.45 16.30 -29.27
N LYS A 104 -10.53 15.32 -29.28
CA LYS A 104 -9.07 15.53 -29.46
C LYS A 104 -8.38 14.22 -29.91
N ALA A 105 -7.87 14.26 -31.14
CA ALA A 105 -6.94 13.34 -31.80
C ALA A 105 -7.18 11.82 -31.66
N ARG A 106 -7.99 11.25 -32.57
CA ARG A 106 -7.89 9.84 -32.97
C ARG A 106 -6.54 9.63 -33.67
N LYS A 107 -5.63 8.85 -33.06
CA LYS A 107 -4.61 8.11 -33.83
C LYS A 107 -5.24 6.81 -34.31
N THR A 108 -4.98 6.49 -35.57
CA THR A 108 -5.50 5.35 -36.34
C THR A 108 -5.02 4.01 -35.80
N ASP A 109 -5.81 2.98 -36.12
CA ASP A 109 -5.69 1.58 -35.72
C ASP A 109 -4.28 0.99 -35.77
N GLY A 110 -3.90 0.25 -34.72
CA GLY A 110 -3.01 -0.91 -34.85
C GLY A 110 -1.53 -0.74 -34.50
N GLU A 111 -1.05 0.43 -34.07
CA GLU A 111 0.27 0.54 -33.44
C GLU A 111 0.12 0.42 -31.93
N ILE A 112 0.60 -0.69 -31.38
CA ILE A 112 0.87 -0.81 -29.94
C ILE A 112 1.93 0.26 -29.66
N ASP A 113 1.58 1.28 -28.87
CA ASP A 113 2.55 2.26 -28.41
C ASP A 113 3.70 1.49 -27.73
N PRO A 114 4.93 1.54 -28.25
CA PRO A 114 6.03 0.71 -27.74
C PRO A 114 6.45 1.08 -26.32
N PHE A 115 5.92 2.20 -25.79
CA PHE A 115 6.24 2.70 -24.47
C PHE A 115 5.13 2.40 -23.46
N PRO A 116 5.50 2.05 -22.20
CA PRO A 116 4.52 1.88 -21.14
C PRO A 116 3.76 3.19 -20.93
N ARG A 117 2.45 3.10 -20.69
CA ARG A 117 1.62 4.29 -20.41
C ARG A 117 1.91 4.86 -19.03
N CYS A 118 2.40 4.01 -18.12
CA CYS A 118 2.81 4.39 -16.78
C CYS A 118 4.09 3.64 -16.36
N VAL A 119 5.00 4.34 -15.71
CA VAL A 119 6.17 3.76 -15.05
C VAL A 119 6.01 3.92 -13.54
N VAL A 120 6.06 2.81 -12.83
CA VAL A 120 6.10 2.77 -11.37
C VAL A 120 7.52 2.42 -10.93
N LEU A 121 8.09 3.25 -10.07
CA LEU A 121 9.46 3.14 -9.62
C LEU A 121 9.50 2.83 -8.13
N ASP A 122 10.25 1.79 -7.79
CA ASP A 122 10.80 1.61 -6.45
C ASP A 122 11.92 2.65 -6.17
N ILE A 123 12.31 2.76 -4.91
CA ILE A 123 13.28 3.74 -4.43
C ILE A 123 14.64 3.09 -4.17
N GLU A 124 14.70 2.22 -3.16
CA GLU A 124 15.96 1.67 -2.64
C GLU A 124 16.61 0.71 -3.65
N GLY A 125 17.84 1.00 -4.06
CA GLY A 125 18.53 0.22 -5.09
C GLY A 125 17.99 0.39 -6.51
N THR A 126 17.00 1.28 -6.71
CA THR A 126 16.33 1.52 -7.99
C THR A 126 16.61 2.93 -8.50
N THR A 127 16.09 3.94 -7.80
CA THR A 127 16.35 5.37 -8.08
C THR A 127 17.42 5.95 -7.16
N THR A 128 17.57 5.37 -5.98
CA THR A 128 18.44 5.84 -4.89
C THR A 128 19.40 4.71 -4.47
N PRO A 129 20.68 4.99 -4.18
CA PRO A 129 21.60 3.96 -3.68
C PRO A 129 21.10 3.30 -2.40
N ILE A 130 21.24 1.98 -2.30
CA ILE A 130 20.88 1.23 -1.08
C ILE A 130 21.69 1.69 0.15
N SER A 131 22.93 2.13 -0.07
CA SER A 131 23.77 2.72 0.97
C SER A 131 23.22 4.04 1.49
N PHE A 132 22.49 4.83 0.70
CA PHE A 132 21.89 6.07 1.21
C PHE A 132 20.84 5.79 2.29
N VAL A 133 20.02 4.75 2.10
CA VAL A 133 19.02 4.35 3.10
C VAL A 133 19.71 3.83 4.37
N SER A 134 20.63 2.89 4.21
CA SER A 134 21.28 2.20 5.33
C SER A 134 22.37 3.00 6.05
N GLU A 135 23.09 3.88 5.37
CA GLU A 135 24.23 4.65 5.91
C GLU A 135 23.91 6.12 6.16
N VAL A 136 22.79 6.66 5.65
CA VAL A 136 22.39 8.05 5.88
C VAL A 136 21.03 8.15 6.55
N LEU A 137 19.96 7.62 5.93
CA LEU A 137 18.60 7.80 6.46
C LEU A 137 18.41 7.07 7.80
N PHE A 138 18.86 5.82 7.92
CA PHE A 138 18.74 5.06 9.16
C PHE A 138 19.56 5.67 10.30
N PRO A 139 20.87 5.98 10.14
CA PRO A 139 21.64 6.68 11.17
C PRO A 139 21.03 8.02 11.56
N TYR A 140 20.57 8.82 10.58
CA TYR A 140 19.92 10.10 10.86
C TYR A 140 18.68 9.92 11.75
N ALA A 141 17.84 8.92 11.48
CA ALA A 141 16.67 8.65 12.32
C ALA A 141 17.07 8.25 13.75
N CYS A 142 18.10 7.42 13.91
CA CYS A 142 18.63 7.03 15.22
C CYS A 142 19.13 8.25 16.01
N ASP A 143 19.96 9.07 15.38
CA ASP A 143 20.61 10.20 16.06
C ASP A 143 19.61 11.31 16.42
N ASN A 144 18.47 11.38 15.73
CA ASN A 144 17.49 12.45 15.87
C ASN A 144 16.20 12.06 16.58
N VAL A 145 15.98 10.79 16.92
CA VAL A 145 14.73 10.34 17.56
C VAL A 145 14.41 11.13 18.83
N GLY A 146 15.38 11.31 19.73
CA GLY A 146 15.17 12.05 20.98
C GLY A 146 14.85 13.54 20.74
N ARG A 147 15.54 14.18 19.79
CA ARG A 147 15.29 15.57 19.41
C ARG A 147 13.90 15.73 18.79
N HIS A 148 13.53 14.83 17.88
CA HIS A 148 12.22 14.82 17.24
C HIS A 148 11.11 14.69 18.27
N LEU A 149 11.14 13.62 19.08
CA LEU A 149 10.13 13.38 20.11
C LEU A 149 10.03 14.55 21.10
N SER A 150 11.13 15.18 21.48
CA SER A 150 11.11 16.35 22.37
C SER A 150 10.39 17.55 21.75
N ALA A 151 10.65 17.80 20.46
CA ALA A 151 10.10 18.93 19.72
C ALA A 151 8.63 18.73 19.33
N THR A 152 8.21 17.50 19.05
CA THR A 152 6.88 17.18 18.51
C THR A 152 6.00 16.39 19.46
N TYR A 153 6.43 16.18 20.71
CA TYR A 153 5.75 15.33 21.71
C TYR A 153 4.24 15.55 21.75
N ASP A 154 3.82 16.81 21.83
CA ASP A 154 2.43 17.18 22.05
C ASP A 154 1.58 17.14 20.75
N THR A 155 2.17 16.74 19.62
CA THR A 155 1.45 16.61 18.36
C THR A 155 0.70 15.27 18.28
N PRO A 156 -0.48 15.22 17.63
CA PRO A 156 -1.24 13.98 17.46
C PRO A 156 -0.43 12.87 16.77
N ASP A 157 0.38 13.22 15.77
CA ASP A 157 1.19 12.27 15.02
C ASP A 157 2.22 11.59 15.93
N THR A 158 2.98 12.37 16.72
CA THR A 158 3.98 11.81 17.64
C THR A 158 3.34 11.01 18.78
N GLN A 159 2.20 11.44 19.31
CA GLN A 159 1.48 10.65 20.31
C GLN A 159 1.00 9.30 19.74
N ASN A 160 0.53 9.30 18.49
CA ASN A 160 0.14 8.07 17.80
C ASN A 160 1.34 7.14 17.56
N ASP A 161 2.48 7.67 17.12
CA ASP A 161 3.72 6.90 16.95
C ASP A 161 4.15 6.21 18.25
N ILE A 162 4.14 6.96 19.36
CA ILE A 162 4.47 6.44 20.70
C ILE A 162 3.51 5.32 21.10
N MET A 163 2.20 5.52 20.90
CA MET A 163 1.19 4.50 21.18
C MET A 163 1.40 3.22 20.37
N LEU A 164 1.66 3.34 19.06
CA LEU A 164 1.83 2.20 18.16
C LEU A 164 3.09 1.41 18.50
N LEU A 165 4.20 2.10 18.80
CA LEU A 165 5.44 1.45 19.22
C LEU A 165 5.28 0.64 20.51
N CYS A 166 4.64 1.22 21.53
CA CYS A 166 4.40 0.53 22.80
C CYS A 166 3.43 -0.65 22.64
N SER A 167 2.33 -0.46 21.92
CA SER A 167 1.30 -1.50 21.72
C SER A 167 1.87 -2.71 20.97
N ASN A 168 2.65 -2.48 19.92
CA ASN A 168 3.27 -3.55 19.15
C ASN A 168 4.21 -4.44 20.01
N ASP A 169 4.98 -3.84 20.92
CA ASP A 169 5.90 -4.60 21.77
C ASP A 169 5.20 -5.41 22.86
N LEU A 170 4.11 -4.86 23.41
CA LEU A 170 3.25 -5.57 24.35
C LEU A 170 2.57 -6.77 23.68
N GLU A 171 2.01 -6.60 22.49
CA GLU A 171 1.36 -7.68 21.73
C GLU A 171 2.33 -8.80 21.38
N GLN A 172 3.58 -8.46 21.05
CA GLN A 172 4.62 -9.44 20.74
C GLN A 172 5.29 -10.05 21.98
N GLY A 173 4.92 -9.60 23.18
CA GLY A 173 5.48 -10.12 24.45
C GLY A 173 6.98 -9.88 24.59
N ILE A 174 7.50 -8.78 24.04
CA ILE A 174 8.94 -8.47 24.07
C ILE A 174 9.38 -8.27 25.54
N ALA A 175 10.42 -8.98 25.96
CA ALA A 175 10.96 -8.86 27.31
C ALA A 175 11.48 -7.43 27.57
N GLY A 176 10.88 -6.74 28.53
CA GLY A 176 11.19 -5.33 28.83
C GLY A 176 10.35 -4.32 28.06
N ALA A 177 9.30 -4.75 27.34
CA ALA A 177 8.31 -3.85 26.74
C ALA A 177 7.74 -2.90 27.80
N VAL A 178 7.85 -1.60 27.55
CA VAL A 178 7.31 -0.57 28.43
C VAL A 178 5.84 -0.35 28.06
N PRO A 179 4.92 -0.39 29.04
CA PRO A 179 3.52 -0.09 28.77
C PRO A 179 3.37 1.34 28.25
N VAL A 180 2.27 1.61 27.52
CA VAL A 180 1.92 2.97 27.07
C VAL A 180 2.02 3.91 28.28
N PRO A 181 2.79 5.01 28.16
CA PRO A 181 2.95 5.96 29.26
C PRO A 181 1.60 6.44 29.76
N LYS A 182 1.46 6.51 31.09
CA LYS A 182 0.27 7.10 31.72
C LYS A 182 0.41 8.62 31.75
N ASP A 183 -0.71 9.33 31.76
CA ASP A 183 -0.77 10.81 31.76
C ASP A 183 0.02 11.47 32.91
N ASP A 184 0.36 10.73 33.97
CA ASP A 184 1.14 11.18 35.13
C ASP A 184 2.66 10.98 34.98
N THR A 185 3.12 10.35 33.90
CA THR A 185 4.54 10.12 33.62
C THR A 185 5.16 11.39 33.03
N GLY A 186 6.32 11.80 33.54
CA GLY A 186 7.01 13.00 33.03
C GLY A 186 7.40 12.83 31.55
N LYS A 187 7.16 13.87 30.75
CA LYS A 187 7.47 13.90 29.30
C LYS A 187 8.89 13.41 28.98
N GLU A 188 9.87 13.85 29.76
CA GLU A 188 11.27 13.49 29.59
C GLU A 188 11.54 11.99 29.84
N GLU A 189 10.85 11.38 30.79
CA GLU A 189 10.96 9.94 31.08
C GLU A 189 10.36 9.11 29.94
N VAL A 190 9.22 9.55 29.40
CA VAL A 190 8.59 8.92 28.24
C VAL A 190 9.52 8.95 27.04
N ILE A 191 10.05 10.13 26.72
CA ILE A 191 10.96 10.28 25.58
C ILE A 191 12.17 9.38 25.77
N ALA A 192 12.81 9.37 26.95
CA ALA A 192 13.96 8.52 27.22
C ALA A 192 13.65 7.02 27.02
N ALA A 193 12.47 6.56 27.47
CA ALA A 193 12.04 5.18 27.27
C ALA A 193 11.83 4.83 25.79
N ILE A 194 11.19 5.71 25.02
CA ILE A 194 10.95 5.49 23.58
C ILE A 194 12.26 5.52 22.79
N VAL A 195 13.18 6.44 23.10
CA VAL A 195 14.51 6.47 22.48
C VAL A 195 15.24 5.15 22.71
N ALA A 196 15.28 4.68 23.96
CA ALA A 196 15.92 3.39 24.29
C ALA A 196 15.25 2.21 23.56
N ASN A 197 13.92 2.24 23.41
CA ASN A 197 13.19 1.21 22.69
C ASN A 197 13.51 1.20 21.19
N VAL A 198 13.49 2.38 20.56
CA VAL A 198 13.84 2.55 19.14
C VAL A 198 15.28 2.09 18.88
N ASP A 199 16.22 2.47 19.73
CA ASP A 199 17.61 2.00 19.64
C ASP A 199 17.72 0.46 19.73
N ALA A 200 16.95 -0.16 20.62
CA ALA A 200 16.91 -1.61 20.75
C ALA A 200 16.29 -2.28 19.52
N MET A 201 15.22 -1.71 18.96
CA MET A 201 14.58 -2.20 17.74
C MET A 201 15.52 -2.16 16.55
N ILE A 202 16.26 -1.06 16.39
CA ILE A 202 17.20 -0.87 15.29
C ILE A 202 18.39 -1.82 15.43
N LYS A 203 18.96 -1.96 16.63
CA LYS A 203 20.03 -2.94 16.89
C LYS A 203 19.62 -4.38 16.62
N ALA A 204 18.33 -4.68 16.76
CA ALA A 204 17.75 -6.00 16.50
C ALA A 204 17.24 -6.17 15.05
N ASP A 205 17.46 -5.20 14.14
CA ASP A 205 16.91 -5.16 12.77
C ASP A 205 15.40 -5.46 12.71
N ARG A 206 14.64 -4.94 13.69
CA ARG A 206 13.18 -5.15 13.76
C ARG A 206 12.49 -4.31 12.70
N LYS A 207 11.86 -4.97 11.72
CA LYS A 207 11.14 -4.32 10.61
C LYS A 207 9.65 -4.20 10.91
N ILE A 208 9.29 -3.43 11.92
CA ILE A 208 7.88 -3.20 12.31
C ILE A 208 7.31 -1.93 11.67
N THR A 209 6.01 -1.92 11.38
CA THR A 209 5.33 -0.78 10.73
C THR A 209 5.43 0.50 11.56
N ALA A 210 5.18 0.41 12.87
CA ALA A 210 5.23 1.57 13.78
C ALA A 210 6.60 2.28 13.77
N LEU A 211 7.70 1.52 13.68
CA LEU A 211 9.04 2.10 13.58
C LEU A 211 9.25 2.83 12.26
N LYS A 212 8.73 2.28 11.15
CA LYS A 212 8.83 2.93 9.83
C LYS A 212 8.06 4.24 9.76
N GLU A 213 6.90 4.32 10.43
CA GLU A 213 6.11 5.55 10.50
C GLU A 213 6.87 6.66 11.25
N LEU A 214 7.37 6.37 12.45
CA LEU A 214 8.19 7.31 13.21
C LEU A 214 9.43 7.75 12.42
N GLN A 215 10.13 6.82 11.78
CA GLN A 215 11.28 7.12 10.91
C GLN A 215 10.88 8.07 9.77
N GLY A 216 9.72 7.85 9.14
CA GLY A 216 9.16 8.72 8.12
C GLY A 216 8.93 10.15 8.61
N HIS A 217 8.37 10.33 9.81
CA HIS A 217 8.19 11.65 10.43
C HIS A 217 9.53 12.33 10.74
N ILE A 218 10.52 11.58 11.24
CA ILE A 218 11.86 12.11 11.52
C ILE A 218 12.54 12.56 10.23
N TRP A 219 12.49 11.76 9.16
CA TRP A 219 13.06 12.13 7.86
C TRP A 219 12.37 13.34 7.26
N LYS A 220 11.04 13.42 7.33
CA LYS A 220 10.28 14.57 6.85
C LYS A 220 10.80 15.87 7.49
N ASN A 221 10.96 15.89 8.81
CA ASN A 221 11.53 17.04 9.51
C ASN A 221 12.97 17.33 9.07
N GLY A 222 13.79 16.30 8.84
CA GLY A 222 15.16 16.48 8.32
C GLY A 222 15.21 17.12 6.94
N TYR A 223 14.33 16.72 6.03
CA TYR A 223 14.21 17.35 4.71
C TYR A 223 13.70 18.79 4.79
N GLU A 224 12.66 19.04 5.59
CA GLU A 224 12.08 20.38 5.78
C GLU A 224 13.07 21.37 6.43
N ASN A 225 13.89 20.90 7.37
CA ASN A 225 14.91 21.70 8.04
C ASN A 225 16.24 21.79 7.27
N ASN A 226 16.32 21.24 6.06
CA ASN A 226 17.53 21.19 5.24
C ASN A 226 18.71 20.40 5.83
N GLU A 227 18.46 19.52 6.79
CA GLU A 227 19.45 18.62 7.39
C GLU A 227 19.67 17.37 6.54
N LEU A 228 18.67 16.98 5.75
CA LEU A 228 18.76 15.90 4.75
C LEU A 228 18.69 16.45 3.33
N GLU A 229 19.39 15.76 2.43
CA GLU A 229 19.35 15.92 0.99
C GLU A 229 19.29 14.53 0.36
N GLY A 230 18.32 14.31 -0.53
CA GLY A 230 18.09 13.03 -1.20
C GLY A 230 19.18 12.77 -2.24
N ILE A 231 19.61 11.52 -2.35
CA ILE A 231 20.57 11.12 -3.39
C ILE A 231 19.85 10.23 -4.39
N VAL A 232 19.85 10.63 -5.66
CA VAL A 232 19.42 9.77 -6.77
C VAL A 232 20.57 9.50 -7.72
N PHE A 233 20.52 8.39 -8.45
CA PHE A 233 21.52 8.08 -9.48
C PHE A 233 21.47 9.11 -10.63
N ASP A 234 22.63 9.36 -11.24
CA ASP A 234 22.82 10.40 -12.26
C ASP A 234 21.89 10.28 -13.48
N ASP A 235 21.46 9.06 -13.80
CA ASP A 235 20.57 8.78 -14.94
C ASP A 235 19.07 8.97 -14.62
N VAL A 236 18.70 9.11 -13.34
CA VAL A 236 17.30 9.23 -12.92
C VAL A 236 16.67 10.54 -13.39
N PRO A 237 17.27 11.73 -13.19
CA PRO A 237 16.67 12.99 -13.62
C PRO A 237 16.42 13.05 -15.14
N GLU A 238 17.39 12.60 -15.93
CA GLU A 238 17.29 12.60 -17.40
C GLU A 238 16.15 11.67 -17.87
N ALA A 239 16.05 10.48 -17.29
CA ALA A 239 14.97 9.54 -17.60
C ALA A 239 13.59 10.10 -17.22
N LEU A 240 13.45 10.69 -16.02
CA LEU A 240 12.21 11.31 -15.57
C LEU A 240 11.77 12.45 -16.48
N GLU A 241 12.71 13.31 -16.88
CA GLU A 241 12.43 14.42 -17.79
C GLU A 241 11.99 13.92 -19.17
N LYS A 242 12.69 12.91 -19.73
CA LYS A 242 12.34 12.27 -20.99
C LYS A 242 10.94 11.66 -20.95
N TRP A 243 10.63 10.87 -19.92
CA TRP A 243 9.31 10.24 -19.77
C TRP A 243 8.20 11.28 -19.62
N HIS A 244 8.45 12.33 -18.84
CA HIS A 244 7.51 13.44 -18.70
C HIS A 244 7.24 14.14 -20.03
N ALA A 245 8.29 14.42 -20.82
CA ALA A 245 8.16 15.04 -22.15
C ALA A 245 7.41 14.15 -23.15
N LEU A 246 7.49 12.83 -23.00
CA LEU A 246 6.73 11.85 -23.78
C LEU A 246 5.28 11.66 -23.29
N GLY A 247 4.89 12.30 -22.19
CA GLY A 247 3.55 12.16 -21.58
C GLY A 247 3.34 10.84 -20.84
N ILE A 248 4.43 10.13 -20.51
CA ILE A 248 4.40 8.91 -19.70
C ILE A 248 4.19 9.34 -18.24
N LYS A 249 3.19 8.72 -17.58
CA LYS A 249 2.98 8.97 -16.16
C LYS A 249 4.06 8.25 -15.35
N VAL A 250 4.68 8.95 -14.40
CA VAL A 250 5.67 8.35 -13.50
C VAL A 250 5.17 8.41 -12.07
N MET A 251 5.23 7.29 -11.37
CA MET A 251 4.78 7.15 -9.98
C MET A 251 5.89 6.54 -9.13
N LEU A 252 6.01 6.98 -7.89
CA LEU A 252 6.94 6.40 -6.92
C LEU A 252 6.19 5.69 -5.80
N VAL A 253 6.85 4.71 -5.19
CA VAL A 253 6.28 3.96 -4.06
C VAL A 253 6.47 4.68 -2.71
N GLN A 254 7.14 5.86 -2.63
CA GLN A 254 7.16 6.75 -1.45
C GLN A 254 7.52 8.20 -1.82
N ARG A 255 7.18 9.18 -0.94
CA ARG A 255 7.21 10.62 -1.26
C ARG A 255 8.49 11.39 -0.89
N LEU A 256 9.21 10.98 0.15
CA LEU A 256 10.05 11.92 0.92
C LEU A 256 11.34 12.36 0.23
N ILE A 257 11.92 11.57 -0.69
CA ILE A 257 13.27 11.82 -1.21
C ILE A 257 13.28 12.88 -2.34
N PHE A 258 12.26 12.90 -3.20
CA PHE A 258 12.33 13.60 -4.50
C PHE A 258 12.10 15.12 -4.44
N GLY A 259 11.67 15.65 -3.28
CA GLY A 259 11.44 17.08 -3.12
C GLY A 259 12.72 17.91 -2.97
N LYS A 260 13.81 17.27 -2.52
CA LYS A 260 15.11 17.91 -2.36
C LYS A 260 16.20 16.87 -2.58
N THR A 261 16.73 16.83 -3.80
CA THR A 261 17.79 15.90 -4.20
C THR A 261 19.08 16.64 -4.55
N ASN A 262 20.16 15.88 -4.77
CA ASN A 262 21.40 16.34 -5.40
C ASN A 262 21.21 16.97 -6.81
N TYR A 263 20.01 16.88 -7.37
CA TYR A 263 19.60 17.51 -8.63
C TYR A 263 18.46 18.55 -8.46
N GLY A 264 18.18 18.96 -7.23
CA GLY A 264 17.07 19.85 -6.89
C GLY A 264 15.73 19.10 -6.72
N ASP A 265 14.62 19.82 -6.91
CA ASP A 265 13.28 19.25 -6.80
C ASP A 265 12.88 18.51 -8.08
N LEU A 266 12.74 17.19 -7.98
CA LEU A 266 12.37 16.31 -9.09
C LEU A 266 10.86 16.00 -9.12
N ARG A 267 10.07 16.48 -8.15
CA ARG A 267 8.62 16.20 -8.07
C ARG A 267 7.84 16.72 -9.27
N LYS A 268 8.36 17.73 -9.96
CA LYS A 268 7.79 18.27 -11.21
C LYS A 268 7.61 17.22 -12.31
N TYR A 269 8.38 16.14 -12.30
CA TYR A 269 8.28 15.06 -13.28
C TYR A 269 7.35 13.91 -12.83
N LEU A 270 6.91 13.92 -11.57
CA LEU A 270 6.12 12.85 -10.98
C LEU A 270 4.63 13.14 -11.13
N SER A 271 3.86 12.08 -11.43
CA SER A 271 2.40 12.13 -11.55
C SER A 271 1.68 11.74 -10.25
N GLY A 272 2.40 11.17 -9.28
CA GLY A 272 1.86 10.80 -7.98
C GLY A 272 2.76 9.84 -7.20
N PHE A 273 2.26 9.42 -6.03
CA PHE A 273 2.95 8.53 -5.10
C PHE A 273 1.98 7.45 -4.64
N PHE A 274 2.45 6.23 -4.48
CA PHE A 274 1.77 5.20 -3.70
C PHE A 274 2.26 5.30 -2.27
N ASP A 275 1.36 5.38 -1.31
CA ASP A 275 1.73 5.38 0.10
C ASP A 275 1.78 3.94 0.59
N THR A 276 2.89 3.53 1.22
CA THR A 276 3.07 2.18 1.78
C THR A 276 2.87 2.15 3.29
N THR A 277 2.14 3.12 3.86
CA THR A 277 1.70 3.04 5.25
C THR A 277 0.75 1.84 5.39
N GLY A 278 1.29 0.73 5.89
CA GLY A 278 0.53 -0.40 6.42
C GLY A 278 0.42 -1.66 5.56
N GLU A 279 0.41 -1.58 4.23
CA GLU A 279 0.24 -2.76 3.37
C GLU A 279 1.02 -2.59 2.06
N THR A 280 1.65 -3.64 1.55
CA THR A 280 2.11 -3.67 0.15
C THR A 280 0.91 -3.32 -0.72
N PRO A 281 0.94 -2.26 -1.55
CA PRO A 281 -0.16 -2.00 -2.47
C PRO A 281 -0.34 -3.28 -3.29
N SER A 282 -1.52 -3.89 -3.23
CA SER A 282 -1.84 -4.94 -4.19
C SER A 282 -1.63 -4.30 -5.55
N TYR A 283 -0.65 -4.76 -6.33
CA TYR A 283 -0.34 -4.21 -7.65
C TYR A 283 -1.58 -4.15 -8.58
N VAL A 284 -2.64 -4.88 -8.22
CA VAL A 284 -4.02 -4.77 -8.74
C VAL A 284 -4.62 -3.36 -8.51
N ASN A 285 -4.57 -2.83 -7.28
CA ASN A 285 -5.10 -1.51 -6.92
C ASN A 285 -4.35 -0.36 -7.60
N ILE A 286 -3.06 -0.58 -7.92
CA ILE A 286 -2.23 0.36 -8.68
C ILE A 286 -2.83 0.59 -10.06
N SER A 287 -3.28 -0.46 -10.75
CA SER A 287 -3.87 -0.36 -12.09
C SER A 287 -5.18 0.43 -12.12
N GLU A 288 -6.04 0.21 -11.13
CA GLU A 288 -7.31 0.92 -10.96
C GLU A 288 -7.10 2.39 -10.62
N SER A 289 -6.15 2.70 -9.73
CA SER A 289 -5.84 4.08 -9.31
C SER A 289 -5.24 4.92 -10.43
N LEU A 290 -4.53 4.28 -11.38
CA LEU A 290 -3.87 4.96 -12.50
C LEU A 290 -4.79 5.16 -13.71
N GLY A 291 -5.97 4.55 -13.70
CA GLY A 291 -6.91 4.57 -14.82
C GLY A 291 -6.36 3.87 -16.06
N VAL A 292 -5.60 2.78 -15.87
CA VAL A 292 -5.05 1.98 -16.97
C VAL A 292 -5.92 0.73 -17.15
N ASP A 293 -6.40 0.52 -18.38
CA ASP A 293 -7.31 -0.58 -18.71
C ASP A 293 -6.64 -1.97 -18.61
N LYS A 294 -5.31 -2.02 -18.75
CA LYS A 294 -4.51 -3.24 -18.71
C LYS A 294 -3.34 -3.08 -17.76
N PRO A 295 -3.15 -3.99 -16.79
CA PRO A 295 -1.96 -4.01 -15.94
C PRO A 295 -0.64 -4.06 -16.72
N SER A 296 -0.64 -4.68 -17.92
CA SER A 296 0.53 -4.74 -18.81
C SER A 296 0.98 -3.40 -19.37
N ASP A 297 0.15 -2.35 -19.27
CA ASP A 297 0.51 -1.00 -19.71
C ASP A 297 1.34 -0.27 -18.63
N ILE A 298 1.52 -0.90 -17.47
CA ILE A 298 2.36 -0.42 -16.36
C ILE A 298 3.68 -1.18 -16.38
N LEU A 299 4.77 -0.43 -16.45
CA LEU A 299 6.12 -0.92 -16.19
C LEU A 299 6.49 -0.65 -14.73
N PHE A 300 6.76 -1.70 -13.96
CA PHE A 300 7.32 -1.60 -12.63
C PHE A 300 8.83 -1.88 -12.64
N VAL A 301 9.61 -0.97 -12.05
CA VAL A 301 11.06 -1.10 -11.91
C VAL A 301 11.39 -1.22 -10.44
N THR A 302 12.05 -2.32 -10.05
CA THR A 302 12.44 -2.60 -8.65
C THR A 302 13.79 -3.30 -8.59
N ALA A 303 14.50 -3.14 -7.46
CA ALA A 303 15.71 -3.90 -7.16
C ALA A 303 15.40 -5.24 -6.46
N VAL A 304 14.18 -5.41 -5.97
CA VAL A 304 13.78 -6.53 -5.10
C VAL A 304 13.08 -7.62 -5.90
N TYR A 305 13.68 -8.82 -5.92
CA TYR A 305 13.15 -9.96 -6.68
C TYR A 305 11.73 -10.38 -6.26
N GLN A 306 11.43 -10.33 -4.96
CA GLN A 306 10.12 -10.68 -4.41
C GLN A 306 9.04 -9.72 -4.89
N GLU A 307 9.36 -8.42 -4.96
CA GLU A 307 8.47 -7.40 -5.50
C GLU A 307 8.25 -7.59 -7.00
N ALA A 308 9.31 -7.87 -7.75
CA ALA A 308 9.24 -8.16 -9.17
C ALA A 308 8.31 -9.35 -9.45
N THR A 309 8.42 -10.41 -8.65
CA THR A 309 7.57 -11.61 -8.74
C THR A 309 6.11 -11.28 -8.43
N ALA A 310 5.84 -10.51 -7.38
CA ALA A 310 4.50 -10.11 -7.01
C ALA A 310 3.84 -9.20 -8.06
N ALA A 311 4.58 -8.23 -8.61
CA ALA A 311 4.11 -7.34 -9.66
C ALA A 311 3.81 -8.11 -10.96
N LYS A 312 4.67 -9.05 -11.35
CA LYS A 312 4.44 -9.89 -12.55
C LYS A 312 3.23 -10.80 -12.37
N ALA A 313 3.03 -11.37 -11.18
CA ALA A 313 1.85 -12.16 -10.85
C ALA A 313 0.55 -11.33 -10.92
N ALA A 314 0.61 -10.02 -10.67
CA ALA A 314 -0.49 -9.09 -10.85
C ALA A 314 -0.68 -8.60 -12.30
N GLY A 315 0.17 -9.04 -13.24
CA GLY A 315 0.04 -8.76 -14.67
C GLY A 315 0.79 -7.52 -15.16
N LEU A 316 1.64 -6.90 -14.33
CA LEU A 316 2.47 -5.76 -14.73
C LEU A 316 3.64 -6.22 -15.60
N GLU A 317 4.14 -5.30 -16.44
CA GLU A 317 5.48 -5.45 -16.99
C GLU A 317 6.52 -5.08 -15.94
N VAL A 318 7.61 -5.84 -15.87
CA VAL A 318 8.57 -5.74 -14.77
C VAL A 318 10.00 -5.78 -15.28
N ILE A 319 10.80 -4.83 -14.81
CA ILE A 319 12.24 -4.80 -15.02
C ILE A 319 12.94 -4.77 -13.66
N ILE A 320 13.99 -5.57 -13.50
CA ILE A 320 14.84 -5.52 -12.32
C ILE A 320 15.99 -4.53 -12.53
N SER A 321 16.11 -3.57 -11.62
CA SER A 321 17.21 -2.60 -11.58
C SER A 321 18.43 -3.21 -10.88
N ILE A 322 19.56 -3.25 -11.58
CA ILE A 322 20.85 -3.71 -11.04
C ILE A 322 21.73 -2.48 -10.81
N ARG A 323 21.82 -2.04 -9.56
CA ARG A 323 22.65 -0.90 -9.15
C ARG A 323 23.82 -1.35 -8.27
N PRO A 324 24.89 -0.55 -8.16
CA PRO A 324 25.96 -0.80 -7.21
C PRO A 324 25.41 -0.96 -5.77
N GLY A 325 25.81 -2.02 -5.09
CA GLY A 325 25.36 -2.34 -3.73
C GLY A 325 24.14 -3.26 -3.65
N ASN A 326 23.39 -3.47 -4.74
CA ASN A 326 22.26 -4.41 -4.74
C ASN A 326 22.76 -5.84 -4.50
N GLY A 327 21.94 -6.63 -3.79
CA GLY A 327 22.21 -8.04 -3.56
C GLY A 327 22.23 -8.86 -4.87
N PRO A 328 22.90 -10.02 -4.88
CA PRO A 328 22.95 -10.87 -6.06
C PRO A 328 21.56 -11.42 -6.40
N LEU A 329 21.23 -11.45 -7.69
CA LEU A 329 20.03 -12.11 -8.19
C LEU A 329 20.29 -13.62 -8.38
N HIS A 330 19.28 -14.44 -8.14
CA HIS A 330 19.34 -15.87 -8.45
C HIS A 330 19.55 -16.10 -9.95
N GLU A 331 20.31 -17.12 -10.32
CA GLU A 331 20.43 -17.53 -11.72
C GLU A 331 19.06 -17.90 -12.31
N ASN A 332 18.84 -17.57 -13.59
CA ASN A 332 17.61 -17.86 -14.33
C ASN A 332 16.32 -17.27 -13.72
N HIS A 333 16.41 -16.10 -13.09
CA HIS A 333 15.26 -15.39 -12.51
C HIS A 333 14.18 -14.95 -13.53
N GLY A 334 14.48 -14.95 -14.84
CA GLY A 334 13.47 -14.77 -15.91
C GLY A 334 12.97 -13.35 -16.15
N PHE A 335 13.55 -12.34 -15.49
CA PHE A 335 13.20 -10.92 -15.65
C PHE A 335 14.19 -10.20 -16.56
N LYS A 336 13.73 -9.19 -17.31
CA LYS A 336 14.64 -8.22 -17.96
C LYS A 336 15.35 -7.42 -16.87
N THR A 337 16.64 -7.18 -17.04
CA THR A 337 17.45 -6.37 -16.13
C THR A 337 17.99 -5.14 -16.84
N ILE A 338 18.18 -4.06 -16.09
CA ILE A 338 18.84 -2.83 -16.55
C ILE A 338 19.85 -2.38 -15.49
N LYS A 339 20.87 -1.66 -15.92
CA LYS A 339 21.84 -0.99 -15.04
C LYS A 339 21.66 0.53 -15.03
N SER A 340 20.95 1.06 -16.02
CA SER A 340 20.54 2.46 -16.11
C SER A 340 19.14 2.59 -16.73
N PHE A 341 18.41 3.63 -16.31
CA PHE A 341 17.12 4.01 -16.87
C PHE A 341 17.21 4.48 -18.33
N SER A 342 18.41 4.79 -18.84
CA SER A 342 18.61 5.04 -20.28
C SER A 342 18.30 3.82 -21.16
N GLU A 343 18.23 2.62 -20.58
CA GLU A 343 17.91 1.35 -21.24
C GLU A 343 16.39 1.08 -21.38
N ILE A 344 15.56 2.02 -20.92
CA ILE A 344 14.09 2.03 -21.04
C ILE A 344 13.67 3.04 -22.13
#